data_AF-A0A1T4VQQ5-F1
#
_entry.id   AF-A0A1T4VQQ5-F1
#
_cell.length_a   1.000
_cell.length_b   1.000
_cell.length_c   1.000
_cell.angle_alpha   90.00
_cell.angle_beta   90.00
_cell.angle_gamma   90.00
#
_symmetry.space_group_name_H-M   'P 1'
#
loop_
_entity.id
_entity.type
_entity.pdbx_description
1 polymer ?
#
loop_
_entity_poly.entity_id
_entity_poly.type
_entity_poly.pdbx_seq_one_letter_code
_entity_poly.pdbx_strand_id
1 'polypeptide(L)'
;MIYSKIKNKTKLITSPMLIAMLTLSLSAPAFADTQPTPASDKTNTTNTTVNTDNKKDATDSVEEKKVSVPNYKEVALKANNKKNVSVYSGTKIKLLPSYPEKLRKKKFIYRSSNPEVATVSRRGLVKTNKKGRANITLILRGRKNRVPYKAKFKCKVIIKQSVTSINVPKTEAHYYVGKKYNLKANVFPAFHQEKILWKTSDKSKISVKRKTGVIKVKAPGDVTITAYSTKTNKEFNLQLKAEEVPDVKFDEGKTVTIDQFTGIQLHLRFINLPTQGVTYKSMDPSIATVTNTGYVKSNRCGEAYITATTADKKKIVPIKVVCKNSTGFLSTAAIANFEGIDECTNLMIVAHPDDEALWGGAHLKEGKWFILCLTNQYTLRKTEYRQMLEKANAKGAILDYPDIFYETTGKWKISNWNSVREGVYKDVKTIIGYKKWDQIITHSPSGETGHTQHKVTNAEVTKACKELNTFNNLWYFGTFYRVGCIPADLPKLTPEEIEFKEALVNTYWHEMASIDKYWRQMIPYENWVMAKDYK
;
A
#
# COMPACT_ATOMS: atom_id res chain seq x y z
N MET A 1 -6.39 -46.72 54.28
CA MET A 1 -6.91 -47.21 52.98
C MET A 1 -6.41 -46.25 51.91
N ILE A 2 -5.18 -46.37 51.40
CA ILE A 2 -4.65 -47.26 50.34
C ILE A 2 -5.32 -47.07 48.95
N TYR A 3 -4.44 -46.85 47.95
CA TYR A 3 -4.56 -46.87 46.47
C TYR A 3 -5.09 -45.60 45.75
N SER A 4 -4.50 -45.08 44.66
CA SER A 4 -3.21 -45.26 43.97
C SER A 4 -3.16 -44.40 42.69
N LYS A 5 -1.96 -43.90 42.36
CA LYS A 5 -1.32 -43.80 41.01
C LYS A 5 -2.21 -43.60 39.77
N ILE A 6 -2.01 -42.47 39.07
CA ILE A 6 -1.77 -42.46 37.62
C ILE A 6 -0.62 -41.49 37.30
N LYS A 7 0.54 -42.05 36.97
CA LYS A 7 1.63 -41.39 36.24
C LYS A 7 1.22 -41.32 34.78
N ASN A 8 1.31 -40.16 34.14
CA ASN A 8 1.49 -40.13 32.69
C ASN A 8 2.67 -39.24 32.31
N LYS A 9 3.65 -39.89 31.69
CA LYS A 9 4.84 -39.31 31.06
C LYS A 9 4.40 -38.52 29.83
N THR A 10 4.88 -37.29 29.68
CA THR A 10 4.96 -36.67 28.36
C THR A 10 6.38 -36.13 28.21
N LYS A 11 7.14 -36.81 27.33
CA LYS A 11 8.46 -36.40 26.87
C LYS A 11 8.34 -35.01 26.24
N LEU A 12 8.99 -34.00 26.83
CA LEU A 12 9.35 -32.77 26.12
C LEU A 12 10.47 -33.12 25.13
N ILE A 13 10.18 -33.02 23.84
CA ILE A 13 11.19 -33.01 22.79
C ILE A 13 11.65 -31.55 22.66
N THR A 14 12.78 -31.23 23.28
CA THR A 14 13.49 -29.97 23.05
C THR A 14 14.36 -30.13 21.81
N SER A 15 14.07 -29.39 20.74
CA SER A 15 14.97 -29.22 19.59
C SER A 15 15.45 -27.77 19.55
N PRO A 16 16.76 -27.51 19.63
CA PRO A 16 17.30 -26.16 19.43
C PRO A 16 17.50 -25.93 17.92
N MET A 17 16.72 -25.02 17.33
CA MET A 17 16.89 -24.67 15.91
C MET A 17 17.85 -23.50 15.78
N LEU A 18 19.01 -23.85 15.21
CA LEU A 18 20.15 -23.04 14.82
C LEU A 18 19.74 -21.86 13.91
N ILE A 19 20.14 -20.64 14.26
CA ILE A 19 20.00 -19.44 13.42
C ILE A 19 21.21 -19.39 12.47
N ALA A 20 20.99 -19.70 11.19
CA ALA A 20 21.94 -19.43 10.12
C ALA A 20 21.43 -18.24 9.28
N MET A 21 22.17 -17.13 9.32
CA MET A 21 21.95 -15.95 8.47
C MET A 21 22.28 -16.29 7.02
N LEU A 22 21.33 -16.07 6.11
CA LEU A 22 21.55 -16.16 4.66
C LEU A 22 21.81 -14.74 4.13
N THR A 23 23.05 -14.44 3.74
CA THR A 23 23.43 -13.22 3.01
C THR A 23 23.11 -13.41 1.53
N LEU A 24 22.18 -12.62 0.97
CA LEU A 24 22.00 -12.49 -0.48
C LEU A 24 22.94 -11.41 -1.02
N SER A 25 23.91 -11.82 -1.86
CA SER A 25 24.67 -10.93 -2.74
C SER A 25 23.87 -10.70 -4.03
N LEU A 26 23.62 -9.43 -4.36
CA LEU A 26 23.09 -9.00 -5.66
C LEU A 26 24.28 -8.59 -6.55
N SER A 27 24.47 -9.30 -7.66
CA SER A 27 25.36 -8.88 -8.75
C SER A 27 24.55 -8.18 -9.84
N ALA A 28 25.03 -7.00 -10.24
CA ALA A 28 24.49 -6.20 -11.34
C ALA A 28 25.04 -6.66 -12.70
N PRO A 29 24.31 -6.49 -13.82
CA PRO A 29 24.89 -6.60 -15.14
C PRO A 29 25.38 -5.24 -15.67
N ALA A 30 26.57 -5.28 -16.25
CA ALA A 30 27.27 -4.15 -16.85
C ALA A 30 26.66 -3.71 -18.19
N PHE A 31 26.72 -2.39 -18.42
CA PHE A 31 26.56 -1.73 -19.71
C PHE A 31 27.80 -1.95 -20.59
N ALA A 32 27.61 -2.14 -21.90
CA ALA A 32 28.61 -1.78 -22.90
C ALA A 32 27.93 -1.29 -24.18
N ASP A 33 28.32 -0.07 -24.53
CA ASP A 33 28.05 0.70 -25.75
C ASP A 33 28.68 0.05 -26.98
N THR A 34 28.16 0.35 -28.18
CA THR A 34 28.97 0.69 -29.37
C THR A 34 28.09 0.95 -30.61
N GLN A 35 28.12 2.20 -31.07
CA GLN A 35 27.96 2.66 -32.45
C GLN A 35 29.35 3.08 -32.95
N PRO A 36 29.70 3.02 -34.25
CA PRO A 36 29.40 4.16 -35.14
C PRO A 36 29.23 3.86 -36.66
N THR A 37 28.20 4.48 -37.26
CA THR A 37 28.14 5.34 -38.49
C THR A 37 28.89 4.95 -39.82
N PRO A 38 28.85 5.74 -40.92
CA PRO A 38 28.11 5.36 -42.15
C PRO A 38 28.97 5.34 -43.44
N ALA A 39 28.41 4.90 -44.56
CA ALA A 39 29.03 5.09 -45.88
C ALA A 39 28.01 5.61 -46.92
N SER A 40 28.34 6.77 -47.46
CA SER A 40 27.78 7.39 -48.66
C SER A 40 28.54 6.90 -49.89
N ASP A 41 27.88 6.82 -51.04
CA ASP A 41 28.58 6.80 -52.32
C ASP A 41 27.93 7.79 -53.31
N LYS A 42 28.77 8.64 -53.88
CA LYS A 42 28.51 9.55 -55.00
C LYS A 42 29.48 9.17 -56.10
N THR A 43 29.01 9.14 -57.34
CA THR A 43 29.90 9.35 -58.51
C THR A 43 29.36 10.48 -59.38
N ASN A 44 30.29 11.37 -59.69
CA ASN A 44 30.22 12.57 -60.54
C ASN A 44 30.15 12.21 -62.02
N THR A 45 29.65 13.14 -62.84
CA THR A 45 30.44 13.67 -63.97
C THR A 45 29.93 15.05 -64.43
N THR A 46 30.84 16.01 -64.31
CA THR A 46 31.07 17.31 -65.00
C THR A 46 31.15 17.14 -66.54
N ASN A 47 31.09 18.10 -67.47
CA ASN A 47 31.09 19.57 -67.64
C ASN A 47 30.33 19.80 -68.99
N THR A 48 29.94 20.99 -69.51
CA THR A 48 30.79 22.06 -70.05
C THR A 48 29.90 23.27 -70.44
N THR A 49 30.33 24.46 -70.04
CA THR A 49 29.93 25.79 -70.56
C THR A 49 30.68 26.11 -71.86
N VAL A 50 30.10 26.87 -72.80
CA VAL A 50 30.71 28.06 -73.45
C VAL A 50 29.62 28.84 -74.20
N ASN A 51 29.75 30.16 -74.07
CA ASN A 51 28.99 31.30 -74.57
C ASN A 51 29.37 31.66 -76.02
N THR A 52 28.53 32.35 -76.81
CA THR A 52 28.97 33.43 -77.72
C THR A 52 27.83 34.23 -78.36
N ASP A 53 28.18 35.47 -78.67
CA ASP A 53 27.40 36.68 -78.93
C ASP A 53 26.73 36.87 -80.31
N ASN A 54 25.73 37.77 -80.31
CA ASN A 54 25.36 38.84 -81.27
C ASN A 54 25.52 38.64 -82.80
N LYS A 55 24.47 38.94 -83.59
CA LYS A 55 24.13 40.29 -84.13
C LYS A 55 22.84 40.26 -84.99
N LYS A 56 22.24 41.44 -85.13
CA LYS A 56 20.99 41.85 -85.81
C LYS A 56 20.95 41.55 -87.32
N ASP A 57 19.74 41.33 -87.86
CA ASP A 57 19.19 42.23 -88.88
C ASP A 57 17.65 42.16 -89.00
N ALA A 58 17.08 43.28 -89.40
CA ALA A 58 15.66 43.61 -89.42
C ALA A 58 14.92 43.10 -90.67
N THR A 59 13.60 42.90 -90.58
CA THR A 59 12.59 43.46 -91.50
C THR A 59 11.16 43.07 -91.10
N ASP A 60 10.23 43.88 -91.60
CA ASP A 60 8.91 44.25 -91.12
C ASP A 60 7.76 43.23 -91.20
N SER A 61 6.83 43.43 -90.26
CA SER A 61 5.36 43.33 -90.33
C SER A 61 4.67 42.08 -90.94
N VAL A 62 3.79 41.44 -90.17
CA VAL A 62 2.31 41.50 -90.32
C VAL A 62 1.67 41.02 -89.00
N GLU A 63 0.77 41.83 -88.47
CA GLU A 63 0.01 41.60 -87.26
C GLU A 63 -1.13 40.59 -87.52
N GLU A 64 -0.89 39.29 -87.23
CA GLU A 64 -1.95 38.29 -87.20
C GLU A 64 -2.52 38.17 -85.78
N LYS A 65 -3.78 38.59 -85.59
CA LYS A 65 -4.55 38.46 -84.35
C LYS A 65 -4.56 37.00 -83.87
N LYS A 66 -3.64 36.69 -82.95
CA LYS A 66 -3.59 35.42 -82.21
C LYS A 66 -4.84 35.27 -81.34
N VAL A 67 -5.85 34.57 -81.86
CA VAL A 67 -7.05 34.21 -81.10
C VAL A 67 -6.65 33.31 -79.93
N SER A 68 -6.64 33.87 -78.72
CA SER A 68 -6.30 33.13 -77.50
C SER A 68 -7.22 31.93 -77.27
N VAL A 69 -6.63 30.76 -77.01
CA VAL A 69 -7.33 29.58 -76.52
C VAL A 69 -7.83 29.90 -75.10
N PRO A 70 -9.09 29.61 -74.73
CA PRO A 70 -9.51 29.76 -73.34
C PRO A 70 -8.57 28.95 -72.46
N ASN A 71 -7.89 29.61 -71.52
CA ASN A 71 -6.98 28.94 -70.61
C ASN A 71 -7.78 28.03 -69.66
N TYR A 72 -7.85 26.73 -69.95
CA TYR A 72 -8.58 25.75 -69.13
C TYR A 72 -7.82 25.30 -67.88
N LYS A 73 -6.68 25.94 -67.55
CA LYS A 73 -5.94 25.71 -66.30
C LYS A 73 -6.81 25.89 -65.04
N GLU A 74 -7.94 26.60 -65.15
CA GLU A 74 -8.85 26.89 -64.04
C GLU A 74 -9.94 25.83 -63.79
N VAL A 75 -10.13 24.85 -64.70
CA VAL A 75 -11.17 23.83 -64.50
C VAL A 75 -10.64 22.70 -63.63
N ALA A 76 -11.37 22.39 -62.55
CA ALA A 76 -11.00 21.31 -61.62
C ALA A 76 -12.24 20.53 -61.16
N LEU A 77 -12.08 19.22 -61.00
CA LEU A 77 -13.06 18.39 -60.30
C LEU A 77 -12.53 18.07 -58.91
N LYS A 78 -13.21 18.56 -57.88
CA LYS A 78 -12.80 18.38 -56.49
C LYS A 78 -13.95 17.85 -55.64
N ALA A 79 -13.61 17.07 -54.62
CA ALA A 79 -14.49 16.78 -53.50
C ALA A 79 -13.94 17.54 -52.29
N ASN A 80 -14.72 18.42 -51.65
CA ASN A 80 -14.26 19.21 -50.50
C ASN A 80 -12.89 19.87 -50.74
N ASN A 81 -12.73 20.55 -51.87
CA ASN A 81 -11.49 21.23 -52.31
C ASN A 81 -10.24 20.34 -52.53
N LYS A 82 -10.36 19.01 -52.48
CA LYS A 82 -9.25 18.07 -52.72
C LYS A 82 -9.38 17.37 -54.08
N LYS A 83 -8.22 17.16 -54.75
CA LYS A 83 -8.11 16.39 -56.01
C LYS A 83 -8.33 14.88 -55.79
N ASN A 84 -8.03 14.38 -54.60
CA ASN A 84 -8.24 12.99 -54.19
C ASN A 84 -9.03 12.95 -52.88
N VAL A 85 -9.93 11.98 -52.74
CA VAL A 85 -10.80 11.83 -51.57
C VAL A 85 -10.80 10.38 -51.10
N SER A 86 -10.69 10.16 -49.78
CA SER A 86 -10.81 8.84 -49.18
C SER A 86 -12.03 8.80 -48.26
N VAL A 87 -12.91 7.83 -48.48
CA VAL A 87 -14.18 7.66 -47.76
C VAL A 87 -14.45 6.20 -47.48
N TYR A 88 -15.43 5.90 -46.63
CA TYR A 88 -15.86 4.53 -46.32
C TYR A 88 -16.98 4.07 -47.28
N SER A 89 -17.11 2.77 -47.51
CA SER A 89 -18.21 2.20 -48.31
C SER A 89 -19.60 2.59 -47.76
N GLY A 90 -20.58 2.78 -48.63
CA GLY A 90 -21.94 3.21 -48.28
C GLY A 90 -22.12 4.74 -48.13
N THR A 91 -21.04 5.52 -48.23
CA THR A 91 -21.11 6.99 -48.15
C THR A 91 -21.51 7.62 -49.48
N LYS A 92 -22.10 8.81 -49.40
CA LYS A 92 -22.42 9.65 -50.56
C LYS A 92 -21.54 10.90 -50.51
N ILE A 93 -20.85 11.22 -51.61
CA ILE A 93 -20.05 12.45 -51.73
C ILE A 93 -20.48 13.24 -52.96
N LYS A 94 -20.61 14.56 -52.81
CA LYS A 94 -20.89 15.45 -53.94
C LYS A 94 -19.57 15.96 -54.51
N LEU A 95 -19.35 15.74 -55.80
CA LEU A 95 -18.25 16.39 -56.51
C LEU A 95 -18.73 17.72 -57.07
N LEU A 96 -18.03 18.79 -56.72
CA LEU A 96 -18.31 20.12 -57.21
C LEU A 96 -17.27 20.45 -58.31
N PRO A 97 -17.72 20.58 -59.57
CA PRO A 97 -16.85 21.05 -60.64
C PRO A 97 -16.63 22.56 -60.46
N SER A 98 -15.36 22.99 -60.48
CA SER A 98 -14.99 24.41 -60.59
C SER A 98 -14.71 24.72 -62.05
N TYR A 99 -15.35 25.74 -62.60
CA TYR A 99 -15.15 26.21 -63.97
C TYR A 99 -15.53 27.69 -64.12
N PRO A 100 -14.93 28.41 -65.09
CA PRO A 100 -15.32 29.80 -65.41
C PRO A 100 -16.79 29.91 -65.80
N GLU A 101 -17.45 31.02 -65.46
CA GLU A 101 -18.91 31.22 -65.63
C GLU A 101 -19.40 30.99 -67.06
N LYS A 102 -18.59 31.35 -68.06
CA LYS A 102 -18.82 31.09 -69.48
C LYS A 102 -19.06 29.60 -69.84
N LEU A 103 -18.70 28.66 -68.97
CA LEU A 103 -18.91 27.22 -69.14
C LEU A 103 -20.17 26.69 -68.44
N ARG A 104 -20.91 27.54 -67.71
CA ARG A 104 -22.11 27.16 -66.91
C ARG A 104 -23.25 26.57 -67.75
N LYS A 105 -23.41 26.99 -69.01
CA LYS A 105 -24.45 26.49 -69.94
C LYS A 105 -24.05 25.22 -70.71
N LYS A 106 -22.86 24.63 -70.47
CA LYS A 106 -22.37 23.46 -71.21
C LYS A 106 -22.80 22.13 -70.54
N LYS A 107 -23.01 21.09 -71.36
CA LYS A 107 -23.40 19.76 -70.89
C LYS A 107 -22.20 19.00 -70.34
N PHE A 108 -22.19 18.75 -69.03
CA PHE A 108 -21.17 17.95 -68.35
C PHE A 108 -21.56 16.47 -68.28
N ILE A 109 -20.58 15.57 -68.47
CA ILE A 109 -20.77 14.13 -68.34
C ILE A 109 -19.82 13.60 -67.26
N TYR A 110 -20.37 12.91 -66.27
CA TYR A 110 -19.57 12.20 -65.27
C TYR A 110 -19.41 10.74 -65.65
N ARG A 111 -18.23 10.16 -65.41
CA ARG A 111 -17.94 8.73 -65.60
C ARG A 111 -17.10 8.19 -64.46
N SER A 112 -17.45 7.03 -63.93
CA SER A 112 -16.58 6.27 -63.03
C SER A 112 -15.69 5.32 -63.83
N SER A 113 -14.44 5.15 -63.42
CA SER A 113 -13.56 4.12 -63.98
C SER A 113 -13.92 2.71 -63.50
N ASN A 114 -14.59 2.58 -62.35
CA ASN A 114 -15.07 1.30 -61.81
C ASN A 114 -16.40 1.53 -61.05
N PRO A 115 -17.55 1.32 -61.72
CA PRO A 115 -18.88 1.45 -61.13
C PRO A 115 -19.17 0.49 -59.97
N GLU A 116 -18.55 -0.69 -59.93
CA GLU A 116 -18.71 -1.65 -58.82
C GLU A 116 -18.09 -1.13 -57.52
N VAL A 117 -17.07 -0.28 -57.64
CA VAL A 117 -16.40 0.40 -56.53
C VAL A 117 -17.12 1.70 -56.18
N ALA A 118 -17.36 2.59 -57.15
CA ALA A 118 -18.16 3.81 -56.97
C ALA A 118 -18.93 4.22 -58.22
N THR A 119 -20.19 4.61 -58.04
CA THR A 119 -21.04 5.17 -59.10
C THR A 119 -21.14 6.69 -58.97
N VAL A 120 -21.43 7.40 -60.07
CA VAL A 120 -21.62 8.86 -60.07
C VAL A 120 -22.86 9.24 -60.87
N SER A 121 -23.71 10.08 -60.28
CA SER A 121 -24.92 10.57 -60.95
C SER A 121 -24.61 11.69 -61.94
N ARG A 122 -25.58 12.01 -62.82
CA ARG A 122 -25.47 13.16 -63.75
C ARG A 122 -25.26 14.50 -63.06
N ARG A 123 -25.67 14.62 -61.79
CA ARG A 123 -25.45 15.81 -60.96
C ARG A 123 -24.14 15.74 -60.14
N GLY A 124 -23.26 14.79 -60.39
CA GLY A 124 -21.99 14.66 -59.67
C GLY A 124 -22.10 14.10 -58.24
N LEU A 125 -23.20 13.44 -57.88
CA LEU A 125 -23.32 12.73 -56.60
C LEU A 125 -22.72 11.33 -56.76
N VAL A 126 -21.65 11.03 -56.02
CA VAL A 126 -20.96 9.74 -56.02
C VAL A 126 -21.50 8.89 -54.87
N LYS A 127 -21.90 7.64 -55.16
CA LYS A 127 -22.22 6.62 -54.14
C LYS A 127 -21.08 5.59 -54.10
N THR A 128 -20.58 5.29 -52.91
CA THR A 128 -19.51 4.30 -52.71
C THR A 128 -20.06 2.94 -52.34
N ASN A 129 -19.57 1.88 -52.98
CA ASN A 129 -20.15 0.54 -52.88
C ASN A 129 -19.20 -0.42 -52.15
N LYS A 130 -18.02 -0.71 -52.72
CA LYS A 130 -17.06 -1.69 -52.19
C LYS A 130 -15.68 -1.07 -51.97
N LYS A 131 -14.87 -1.67 -51.08
CA LYS A 131 -13.46 -1.31 -50.89
C LYS A 131 -12.73 -1.31 -52.24
N GLY A 132 -11.97 -0.26 -52.53
CA GLY A 132 -11.25 -0.15 -53.79
C GLY A 132 -10.87 1.29 -54.15
N ARG A 133 -10.41 1.49 -55.38
CA ARG A 133 -10.08 2.81 -55.92
C ARG A 133 -10.83 3.02 -57.23
N ALA A 134 -11.46 4.18 -57.38
CA ALA A 134 -12.13 4.58 -58.62
C ALA A 134 -11.77 6.02 -58.98
N ASN A 135 -11.48 6.28 -60.26
CA ASN A 135 -11.31 7.63 -60.77
C ASN A 135 -12.65 8.12 -61.32
N ILE A 136 -13.19 9.18 -60.72
CA ILE A 136 -14.37 9.86 -61.25
C ILE A 136 -13.90 10.95 -62.21
N THR A 137 -14.34 10.86 -63.47
CA THR A 137 -13.94 11.78 -64.54
C THR A 137 -15.12 12.67 -64.93
N LEU A 138 -14.93 13.98 -64.87
CA LEU A 138 -15.78 14.97 -65.51
C LEU A 138 -15.28 15.17 -66.95
N ILE A 139 -16.17 14.97 -67.91
CA ILE A 139 -15.89 15.15 -69.33
C ILE A 139 -16.67 16.36 -69.81
N LEU A 140 -15.95 17.39 -70.25
CA LEU A 140 -16.50 18.54 -70.95
C LEU A 140 -16.35 18.31 -72.47
N ARG A 141 -17.48 18.35 -73.18
CA ARG A 141 -17.52 18.30 -74.64
C ARG A 141 -18.00 19.64 -75.17
N GLY A 142 -17.32 20.16 -76.19
CA GLY A 142 -17.73 21.35 -76.91
C GLY A 142 -17.27 21.33 -78.35
N ARG A 143 -17.63 22.36 -79.11
CA ARG A 143 -17.14 22.63 -80.45
C ARG A 143 -16.57 24.05 -80.47
N LYS A 144 -15.38 24.23 -81.03
CA LYS A 144 -14.81 25.54 -81.33
C LYS A 144 -14.49 25.54 -82.84
N ASN A 145 -14.99 26.49 -83.60
CA ASN A 145 -14.84 26.55 -85.07
C ASN A 145 -15.16 25.23 -85.78
N ARG A 146 -16.29 24.60 -85.44
CA ARG A 146 -16.72 23.27 -85.92
C ARG A 146 -15.80 22.09 -85.55
N VAL A 147 -14.66 22.31 -84.91
CA VAL A 147 -13.77 21.26 -84.39
C VAL A 147 -14.25 20.79 -83.00
N PRO A 148 -14.53 19.49 -82.82
CA PRO A 148 -14.91 18.94 -81.51
C PRO A 148 -13.71 18.91 -80.57
N TYR A 149 -13.92 19.28 -79.30
CA TYR A 149 -12.91 19.14 -78.25
C TYR A 149 -13.46 18.40 -77.03
N LYS A 150 -12.56 17.74 -76.30
CA LYS A 150 -12.87 16.93 -75.11
C LYS A 150 -11.83 17.17 -74.01
N ALA A 151 -12.24 17.85 -72.93
CA ALA A 151 -11.43 17.99 -71.72
C ALA A 151 -11.87 16.97 -70.65
N LYS A 152 -10.93 16.38 -69.92
CA LYS A 152 -11.18 15.37 -68.87
C LYS A 152 -10.53 15.80 -67.55
N PHE A 153 -11.32 15.86 -66.48
CA PHE A 153 -10.85 16.19 -65.13
C PHE A 153 -11.12 15.02 -64.20
N LYS A 154 -10.09 14.50 -63.54
CA LYS A 154 -10.17 13.29 -62.71
C LYS A 154 -10.12 13.64 -61.22
N CYS A 155 -10.95 12.97 -60.44
CA CYS A 155 -10.87 12.92 -58.98
C CYS A 155 -10.71 11.45 -58.56
N LYS A 156 -9.65 11.12 -57.82
CA LYS A 156 -9.43 9.75 -57.31
C LYS A 156 -10.22 9.56 -56.02
N VAL A 157 -11.10 8.58 -56.00
CA VAL A 157 -11.88 8.15 -54.83
C VAL A 157 -11.29 6.84 -54.31
N ILE A 158 -10.84 6.84 -53.04
CA ILE A 158 -10.30 5.66 -52.34
C ILE A 158 -11.31 5.23 -51.28
N ILE A 159 -11.90 4.05 -51.46
CA ILE A 159 -12.98 3.53 -50.63
C ILE A 159 -12.39 2.53 -49.64
N LYS A 160 -12.50 2.87 -48.36
CA LYS A 160 -12.15 2.01 -47.22
C LYS A 160 -13.31 1.11 -46.86
N GLN A 161 -13.01 -0.03 -46.26
CA GLN A 161 -14.03 -0.99 -45.83
C GLN A 161 -14.74 -0.46 -44.58
N SER A 162 -16.09 -0.46 -44.63
CA SER A 162 -16.92 -0.05 -43.50
C SER A 162 -17.19 -1.20 -42.53
N VAL A 163 -17.21 -0.91 -41.23
CA VAL A 163 -17.64 -1.81 -40.17
C VAL A 163 -19.16 -1.95 -40.19
N THR A 164 -19.66 -3.18 -40.29
CA THR A 164 -21.08 -3.51 -40.33
C THR A 164 -21.60 -4.01 -38.99
N SER A 165 -20.77 -4.73 -38.22
CA SER A 165 -21.10 -5.21 -36.88
C SER A 165 -19.88 -5.30 -35.97
N ILE A 166 -20.14 -5.27 -34.65
CA ILE A 166 -19.16 -5.42 -33.58
C ILE A 166 -19.73 -6.46 -32.61
N ASN A 167 -18.89 -7.38 -32.13
CA ASN A 167 -19.21 -8.32 -31.07
C ASN A 167 -18.08 -8.31 -30.03
N VAL A 168 -18.40 -8.40 -28.75
CA VAL A 168 -17.41 -8.45 -27.67
C VAL A 168 -17.71 -9.65 -26.77
N PRO A 169 -17.02 -10.79 -26.93
CA PRO A 169 -17.22 -11.94 -26.05
C PRO A 169 -16.74 -11.63 -24.63
N LYS A 170 -17.42 -12.21 -23.63
CA LYS A 170 -16.90 -12.23 -22.25
C LYS A 170 -15.64 -13.08 -22.22
N THR A 171 -14.57 -12.55 -21.64
CA THR A 171 -13.30 -13.27 -21.48
C THR A 171 -13.21 -13.99 -20.13
N GLU A 172 -13.97 -13.51 -19.14
CA GLU A 172 -13.96 -14.01 -17.77
C GLU A 172 -15.39 -14.26 -17.27
N ALA A 173 -15.52 -15.21 -16.34
CA ALA A 173 -16.74 -15.41 -15.57
C ALA A 173 -16.97 -14.28 -14.55
N HIS A 174 -15.90 -13.79 -13.93
CA HIS A 174 -15.94 -12.78 -12.86
C HIS A 174 -14.96 -11.62 -13.10
N TYR A 175 -15.38 -10.41 -12.74
CA TYR A 175 -14.58 -9.19 -12.87
C TYR A 175 -14.36 -8.55 -11.50
N TYR A 176 -13.22 -8.83 -10.89
CA TYR A 176 -12.96 -8.47 -9.50
C TYR A 176 -12.36 -7.07 -9.33
N VAL A 177 -12.81 -6.38 -8.28
CA VAL A 177 -12.30 -5.08 -7.84
C VAL A 177 -10.77 -5.11 -7.70
N GLY A 178 -10.11 -4.05 -8.19
CA GLY A 178 -8.65 -3.91 -8.17
C GLY A 178 -7.92 -4.59 -9.33
N LYS A 179 -8.58 -5.52 -10.05
CA LYS A 179 -7.99 -6.22 -11.21
C LYS A 179 -8.17 -5.42 -12.51
N LYS A 180 -7.37 -5.81 -13.51
CA LYS A 180 -7.44 -5.29 -14.88
C LYS A 180 -7.73 -6.44 -15.84
N TYR A 181 -8.52 -6.16 -16.87
CA TYR A 181 -8.90 -7.14 -17.89
C TYR A 181 -8.80 -6.52 -19.28
N ASN A 182 -8.55 -7.35 -20.29
CA ASN A 182 -8.39 -6.90 -21.67
C ASN A 182 -9.58 -7.38 -22.49
N LEU A 183 -10.52 -6.47 -22.80
CA LEU A 183 -11.64 -6.79 -23.69
C LEU A 183 -11.18 -6.74 -25.14
N LYS A 184 -11.62 -7.73 -25.95
CA LYS A 184 -11.33 -7.79 -27.38
C LYS A 184 -12.63 -7.67 -28.18
N ALA A 185 -12.68 -6.69 -29.08
CA ALA A 185 -13.79 -6.54 -30.02
C ALA A 185 -13.51 -7.35 -31.30
N ASN A 186 -14.43 -8.25 -31.64
CA ASN A 186 -14.51 -8.91 -32.93
C ASN A 186 -15.33 -8.02 -33.86
N VAL A 187 -14.68 -7.50 -34.91
CA VAL A 187 -15.26 -6.48 -35.79
C VAL A 187 -15.45 -7.07 -37.17
N PHE A 188 -16.62 -6.86 -37.77
CA PHE A 188 -16.93 -7.38 -39.09
C PHE A 188 -17.19 -6.26 -40.10
N PRO A 189 -16.68 -6.41 -41.34
CA PRO A 189 -15.74 -7.44 -41.78
C PRO A 189 -14.36 -7.29 -41.13
N ALA A 190 -13.63 -8.40 -40.93
CA ALA A 190 -12.37 -8.43 -40.17
C ALA A 190 -11.29 -7.47 -40.71
N PHE A 191 -11.22 -7.30 -42.04
CA PHE A 191 -10.31 -6.37 -42.68
C PHE A 191 -10.93 -4.98 -42.84
N HIS A 192 -10.77 -4.13 -41.83
CA HIS A 192 -11.20 -2.72 -41.86
C HIS A 192 -10.08 -1.76 -41.47
N GLN A 193 -10.27 -0.45 -41.73
CA GLN A 193 -9.35 0.62 -41.30
C GLN A 193 -9.98 1.55 -40.24
N GLU A 194 -11.17 1.20 -39.75
CA GLU A 194 -11.83 1.94 -38.67
C GLU A 194 -11.19 1.64 -37.31
N LYS A 195 -11.14 2.64 -36.44
CA LYS A 195 -10.70 2.48 -35.05
C LYS A 195 -11.92 2.21 -34.18
N ILE A 196 -11.89 1.11 -33.42
CA ILE A 196 -12.90 0.84 -32.40
C ILE A 196 -12.51 1.53 -31.10
N LEU A 197 -13.51 2.13 -30.49
CA LEU A 197 -13.38 2.94 -29.31
C LEU A 197 -14.28 2.42 -28.22
N TRP A 198 -13.90 2.70 -26.98
CA TRP A 198 -14.57 2.15 -25.80
C TRP A 198 -15.06 3.26 -24.88
N LYS A 199 -16.25 3.08 -24.30
CA LYS A 199 -16.82 3.90 -23.23
C LYS A 199 -17.47 2.99 -22.17
N THR A 200 -17.70 3.54 -20.98
CA THR A 200 -18.33 2.87 -19.84
C THR A 200 -19.54 3.69 -19.41
N SER A 201 -20.61 3.03 -18.96
CA SER A 201 -21.77 3.71 -18.36
C SER A 201 -21.44 4.31 -16.99
N ASP A 202 -20.46 3.74 -16.28
CA ASP A 202 -20.08 4.18 -14.93
C ASP A 202 -18.57 4.01 -14.69
N LYS A 203 -17.83 5.13 -14.77
CA LYS A 203 -16.37 5.17 -14.58
C LYS A 203 -15.95 5.04 -13.11
N SER A 204 -16.88 5.23 -12.17
CA SER A 204 -16.63 5.06 -10.73
C SER A 204 -16.46 3.57 -10.39
N LYS A 205 -17.20 2.69 -11.07
CA LYS A 205 -17.15 1.23 -10.92
C LYS A 205 -16.15 0.54 -11.86
N ILE A 206 -16.24 0.80 -13.17
CA ILE A 206 -15.31 0.22 -14.16
C ILE A 206 -14.82 1.33 -15.10
N SER A 207 -13.51 1.57 -15.10
CA SER A 207 -12.88 2.44 -16.10
C SER A 207 -12.38 1.64 -17.28
N VAL A 208 -12.51 2.17 -18.49
CA VAL A 208 -12.02 1.54 -19.73
C VAL A 208 -11.06 2.47 -20.48
N LYS A 209 -9.92 1.93 -20.93
CA LYS A 209 -9.00 2.64 -21.82
C LYS A 209 -9.63 2.79 -23.19
N ARG A 210 -9.97 4.03 -23.53
CA ARG A 210 -10.73 4.44 -24.72
C ARG A 210 -10.28 3.80 -26.05
N LYS A 211 -8.97 3.56 -26.25
CA LYS A 211 -8.40 3.06 -27.51
C LYS A 211 -8.10 1.56 -27.52
N THR A 212 -8.03 0.92 -26.36
CA THR A 212 -7.51 -0.46 -26.25
C THR A 212 -8.50 -1.45 -25.63
N GLY A 213 -9.57 -0.98 -24.99
CA GLY A 213 -10.54 -1.87 -24.32
C GLY A 213 -10.05 -2.46 -22.99
N VAL A 214 -8.87 -2.03 -22.51
CA VAL A 214 -8.35 -2.46 -21.20
C VAL A 214 -9.19 -1.83 -20.10
N ILE A 215 -9.84 -2.64 -19.28
CA ILE A 215 -10.64 -2.20 -18.15
C ILE A 215 -9.87 -2.30 -16.83
N LYS A 216 -10.19 -1.43 -15.88
CA LYS A 216 -9.81 -1.52 -14.46
C LYS A 216 -11.08 -1.43 -13.63
N VAL A 217 -11.32 -2.46 -12.83
CA VAL A 217 -12.46 -2.55 -11.91
C VAL A 217 -12.10 -1.82 -10.62
N LYS A 218 -13.00 -0.99 -10.12
CA LYS A 218 -12.76 -0.06 -9.00
C LYS A 218 -13.73 -0.26 -7.84
N ALA A 219 -15.00 -0.54 -8.13
CA ALA A 219 -16.03 -0.74 -7.12
C ALA A 219 -17.07 -1.77 -7.63
N PRO A 220 -17.77 -2.48 -6.71
CA PRO A 220 -18.82 -3.41 -7.08
C PRO A 220 -19.99 -2.77 -7.83
N GLY A 221 -20.70 -3.59 -8.62
CA GLY A 221 -21.96 -3.23 -9.27
C GLY A 221 -21.96 -3.44 -10.78
N ASP A 222 -23.14 -3.27 -11.38
CA ASP A 222 -23.35 -3.51 -12.80
C ASP A 222 -22.93 -2.30 -13.65
N VAL A 223 -22.27 -2.59 -14.77
CA VAL A 223 -21.76 -1.60 -15.73
C VAL A 223 -21.94 -2.11 -17.15
N THR A 224 -22.32 -1.20 -18.06
CA THR A 224 -22.30 -1.47 -19.50
C THR A 224 -21.04 -0.88 -20.11
N ILE A 225 -20.24 -1.73 -20.76
CA ILE A 225 -19.09 -1.32 -21.58
C ILE A 225 -19.51 -1.34 -23.04
N THR A 226 -19.34 -0.20 -23.72
CA THR A 226 -19.69 -0.06 -25.13
C THR A 226 -18.45 0.00 -26.00
N ALA A 227 -18.32 -0.92 -26.96
CA ALA A 227 -17.37 -0.83 -28.07
C ALA A 227 -18.08 -0.23 -29.28
N TYR A 228 -17.53 0.83 -29.90
CA TYR A 228 -18.21 1.53 -30.99
C TYR A 228 -17.25 2.07 -32.06
N SER A 229 -17.79 2.22 -33.28
CA SER A 229 -17.18 2.99 -34.36
C SER A 229 -17.75 4.40 -34.44
N THR A 230 -16.89 5.41 -34.53
CA THR A 230 -17.28 6.82 -34.78
C THR A 230 -17.61 7.11 -36.25
N LYS A 231 -17.40 6.15 -37.16
CA LYS A 231 -17.60 6.36 -38.60
C LYS A 231 -18.93 5.78 -39.08
N THR A 232 -19.32 4.62 -38.56
CA THR A 232 -20.55 3.92 -38.95
C THR A 232 -21.62 3.95 -37.88
N ASN A 233 -21.33 4.51 -36.70
CA ASN A 233 -22.20 4.49 -35.50
C ASN A 233 -22.61 3.07 -35.06
N LYS A 234 -21.89 2.04 -35.51
CA LYS A 234 -22.08 0.67 -35.02
C LYS A 234 -21.48 0.54 -33.63
N GLU A 235 -22.22 -0.09 -32.73
CA GLU A 235 -21.80 -0.33 -31.35
C GLU A 235 -22.27 -1.69 -30.84
N PHE A 236 -21.60 -2.17 -29.79
CA PHE A 236 -21.97 -3.34 -29.02
C PHE A 236 -21.92 -3.01 -27.53
N ASN A 237 -22.98 -3.33 -26.80
CA ASN A 237 -23.13 -3.06 -25.38
C ASN A 237 -22.93 -4.36 -24.58
N LEU A 238 -21.80 -4.47 -23.88
CA LEU A 238 -21.45 -5.60 -23.03
C LEU A 238 -21.80 -5.27 -21.57
N GLN A 239 -22.73 -6.03 -20.99
CA GLN A 239 -23.04 -5.94 -19.56
C GLN A 239 -22.04 -6.75 -18.73
N LEU A 240 -21.39 -6.07 -17.78
CA LEU A 240 -20.44 -6.64 -16.83
C LEU A 240 -20.92 -6.38 -15.40
N LYS A 241 -20.76 -7.37 -14.52
CA LYS A 241 -20.94 -7.24 -13.08
C LYS A 241 -19.57 -7.17 -12.42
N ALA A 242 -19.27 -6.06 -11.74
CA ALA A 242 -18.08 -5.93 -10.93
C ALA A 242 -18.34 -6.53 -9.54
N GLU A 243 -17.42 -7.36 -9.07
CA GLU A 243 -17.56 -8.13 -7.83
C GLU A 243 -16.36 -7.89 -6.90
N GLU A 244 -16.54 -8.00 -5.59
CA GLU A 244 -15.41 -8.03 -4.66
C GLU A 244 -14.57 -9.30 -4.87
N VAL A 245 -13.27 -9.24 -4.55
CA VAL A 245 -12.40 -10.42 -4.62
C VAL A 245 -12.87 -11.44 -3.57
N PRO A 246 -12.92 -12.74 -3.90
CA PRO A 246 -13.24 -13.79 -2.94
C PRO A 246 -12.31 -13.74 -1.72
N ASP A 247 -12.87 -13.52 -0.53
CA ASP A 247 -12.08 -13.36 0.68
C ASP A 247 -12.86 -13.69 1.96
N VAL A 248 -12.15 -13.84 3.07
CA VAL A 248 -12.71 -14.06 4.40
C VAL A 248 -12.10 -13.04 5.35
N LYS A 249 -12.92 -12.29 6.08
CA LYS A 249 -12.47 -11.25 7.01
C LYS A 249 -13.38 -11.15 8.23
N PHE A 250 -12.87 -10.60 9.31
CA PHE A 250 -13.69 -10.18 10.45
C PHE A 250 -14.39 -8.86 10.14
N ASP A 251 -15.65 -8.73 10.58
CA ASP A 251 -16.43 -7.50 10.43
C ASP A 251 -15.93 -6.39 11.35
N GLU A 252 -15.36 -6.76 12.49
CA GLU A 252 -14.69 -5.84 13.41
C GLU A 252 -13.37 -5.29 12.86
N GLY A 253 -12.92 -5.78 11.71
CA GLY A 253 -11.68 -5.38 11.07
C GLY A 253 -10.47 -6.18 11.57
N LYS A 254 -9.34 -5.51 11.77
CA LYS A 254 -8.06 -6.17 12.13
C LYS A 254 -7.77 -6.15 13.63
N THR A 255 -8.45 -5.32 14.39
CA THR A 255 -8.20 -5.14 15.81
C THR A 255 -9.51 -4.83 16.52
N VAL A 256 -9.76 -5.56 17.61
CA VAL A 256 -10.81 -5.25 18.58
C VAL A 256 -10.18 -4.87 19.90
N THR A 257 -10.87 -4.01 20.63
CA THR A 257 -10.47 -3.56 21.96
C THR A 257 -11.60 -3.86 22.92
N ILE A 258 -11.28 -4.51 24.04
CA ILE A 258 -12.22 -4.87 25.10
C ILE A 258 -11.61 -4.54 26.45
N ASP A 259 -12.44 -4.28 27.46
CA ASP A 259 -11.96 -4.09 28.82
C ASP A 259 -11.61 -5.43 29.47
N GLN A 260 -10.67 -5.42 30.41
CA GLN A 260 -10.24 -6.62 31.13
C GLN A 260 -11.45 -7.31 31.75
N PHE A 261 -11.48 -8.65 31.66
CA PHE A 261 -12.56 -9.51 32.16
C PHE A 261 -13.91 -9.41 31.42
N THR A 262 -14.01 -8.57 30.38
CA THR A 262 -15.19 -8.52 29.49
C THR A 262 -15.03 -9.44 28.27
N GLY A 263 -16.01 -9.45 27.37
CA GLY A 263 -15.96 -10.27 26.16
C GLY A 263 -16.70 -9.67 24.97
N ILE A 264 -16.44 -10.23 23.79
CA ILE A 264 -17.02 -9.81 22.52
C ILE A 264 -17.26 -11.01 21.61
N GLN A 265 -18.38 -11.03 20.90
CA GLN A 265 -18.63 -11.98 19.82
C GLN A 265 -17.98 -11.47 18.53
N LEU A 266 -17.07 -12.26 17.95
CA LEU A 266 -16.47 -11.96 16.64
C LEU A 266 -17.37 -12.44 15.51
N HIS A 267 -17.42 -11.69 14.40
CA HIS A 267 -18.22 -12.01 13.22
C HIS A 267 -17.33 -12.18 12.00
N LEU A 268 -17.25 -13.42 11.48
CA LEU A 268 -16.49 -13.73 10.28
C LEU A 268 -17.38 -13.67 9.04
N ARG A 269 -17.00 -12.83 8.07
CA ARG A 269 -17.70 -12.64 6.80
C ARG A 269 -16.98 -13.34 5.64
N PHE A 270 -17.75 -14.07 4.84
CA PHE A 270 -17.32 -14.69 3.58
C PHE A 270 -17.79 -13.82 2.41
N ILE A 271 -16.87 -13.37 1.58
CA ILE A 271 -17.14 -12.51 0.42
C ILE A 271 -16.98 -13.36 -0.84
N ASN A 272 -18.04 -13.48 -1.64
CA ASN A 272 -18.05 -14.28 -2.88
C ASN A 272 -17.46 -15.69 -2.70
N LEU A 273 -17.68 -16.27 -1.52
CA LEU A 273 -17.28 -17.61 -1.13
C LEU A 273 -18.46 -18.26 -0.42
N PRO A 274 -18.65 -19.58 -0.57
CA PRO A 274 -19.63 -20.30 0.23
C PRO A 274 -19.25 -20.22 1.72
N THR A 275 -20.26 -20.13 2.58
CA THR A 275 -20.07 -20.30 4.02
C THR A 275 -19.57 -21.70 4.31
N GLN A 276 -18.64 -21.83 5.23
CA GLN A 276 -18.09 -23.11 5.66
C GLN A 276 -17.76 -23.07 7.15
N GLY A 277 -17.52 -24.24 7.74
CA GLY A 277 -17.07 -24.35 9.13
C GLY A 277 -15.78 -23.59 9.39
N VAL A 278 -15.63 -23.09 10.61
CA VAL A 278 -14.47 -22.30 11.06
C VAL A 278 -14.00 -22.84 12.40
N THR A 279 -12.69 -22.89 12.59
CA THR A 279 -12.07 -23.16 13.90
C THR A 279 -11.36 -21.90 14.39
N TYR A 280 -11.73 -21.45 15.60
CA TYR A 280 -11.06 -20.35 16.28
C TYR A 280 -9.95 -20.87 17.19
N LYS A 281 -8.86 -20.11 17.30
CA LYS A 281 -7.77 -20.38 18.24
C LYS A 281 -7.21 -19.09 18.81
N SER A 282 -6.98 -19.07 20.12
CA SER A 282 -6.17 -18.03 20.75
C SER A 282 -4.70 -18.40 20.72
N MET A 283 -3.85 -17.45 20.33
CA MET A 283 -2.40 -17.59 20.40
C MET A 283 -1.87 -17.40 21.83
N ASP A 284 -2.60 -16.69 22.69
CA ASP A 284 -2.30 -16.55 24.12
C ASP A 284 -3.60 -16.57 24.94
N PRO A 285 -4.08 -17.77 25.35
CA PRO A 285 -5.26 -17.92 26.19
C PRO A 285 -5.17 -17.25 27.56
N SER A 286 -3.95 -16.95 28.04
CA SER A 286 -3.76 -16.27 29.33
C SER A 286 -4.17 -14.79 29.27
N ILE A 287 -4.17 -14.17 28.08
CA ILE A 287 -4.67 -12.82 27.83
C ILE A 287 -6.14 -12.85 27.39
N ALA A 288 -6.46 -13.70 26.41
CA ALA A 288 -7.81 -13.81 25.87
C ALA A 288 -8.11 -15.24 25.39
N THR A 289 -9.23 -15.81 25.83
CA THR A 289 -9.74 -17.09 25.30
C THR A 289 -10.76 -16.84 24.20
N VAL A 290 -10.98 -17.85 23.36
CA VAL A 290 -12.04 -17.83 22.34
C VAL A 290 -12.78 -19.16 22.32
N THR A 291 -14.10 -19.12 22.21
CA THR A 291 -14.93 -20.32 22.05
C THR A 291 -14.90 -20.84 20.60
N ASN A 292 -15.44 -22.03 20.37
CA ASN A 292 -15.64 -22.55 19.01
C ASN A 292 -16.63 -21.71 18.16
N THR A 293 -17.46 -20.88 18.79
CA THR A 293 -18.39 -19.96 18.12
C THR A 293 -17.78 -18.57 17.87
N GLY A 294 -16.55 -18.30 18.32
CA GLY A 294 -15.89 -17.01 18.14
C GLY A 294 -16.20 -15.98 19.23
N TYR A 295 -16.78 -16.39 20.37
CA TYR A 295 -16.89 -15.51 21.54
C TYR A 295 -15.54 -15.41 22.24
N VAL A 296 -15.01 -14.20 22.33
CA VAL A 296 -13.73 -13.89 22.97
C VAL A 296 -13.98 -13.37 24.37
N LYS A 297 -13.24 -13.88 25.36
CA LYS A 297 -13.24 -13.36 26.74
C LYS A 297 -11.83 -12.93 27.12
N SER A 298 -11.70 -11.71 27.65
CA SER A 298 -10.46 -11.23 28.26
C SER A 298 -10.24 -11.89 29.62
N ASN A 299 -9.02 -12.37 29.87
CA ASN A 299 -8.60 -12.90 31.16
C ASN A 299 -7.56 -11.98 31.83
N ARG A 300 -6.78 -11.24 31.04
CA ARG A 300 -5.77 -10.30 31.51
C ARG A 300 -5.67 -9.13 30.54
N CYS A 301 -5.22 -7.97 31.04
CA CYS A 301 -4.83 -6.87 30.17
C CYS A 301 -3.58 -7.23 29.33
N GLY A 302 -3.49 -6.66 28.13
CA GLY A 302 -2.45 -7.00 27.17
C GLY A 302 -3.00 -7.21 25.76
N GLU A 303 -2.18 -7.80 24.90
CA GLU A 303 -2.50 -7.99 23.49
C GLU A 303 -2.35 -9.47 23.12
N ALA A 304 -3.36 -10.03 22.46
CA ALA A 304 -3.33 -11.40 21.94
C ALA A 304 -3.89 -11.45 20.52
N TYR A 305 -3.54 -12.50 19.79
CA TYR A 305 -4.15 -12.76 18.49
C TYR A 305 -5.10 -13.95 18.57
N ILE A 306 -6.28 -13.76 17.98
CA ILE A 306 -7.22 -14.85 17.68
C ILE A 306 -7.13 -15.13 16.19
N THR A 307 -7.09 -16.41 15.80
CA THR A 307 -7.13 -16.83 14.40
C THR A 307 -8.41 -17.60 14.12
N ALA A 308 -9.05 -17.27 13.00
CA ALA A 308 -10.12 -18.07 12.38
C ALA A 308 -9.54 -18.84 11.20
N THR A 309 -9.64 -20.17 11.24
CA THR A 309 -9.19 -21.05 10.16
C THR A 309 -10.40 -21.68 9.48
N THR A 310 -10.51 -21.54 8.15
CA THR A 310 -11.57 -22.18 7.39
C THR A 310 -11.43 -23.70 7.38
N ALA A 311 -12.54 -24.43 7.24
CA ALA A 311 -12.55 -25.90 7.26
C ALA A 311 -11.62 -26.53 6.21
N ASP A 312 -11.53 -25.93 5.02
CA ASP A 312 -10.61 -26.34 3.95
C ASP A 312 -9.12 -26.00 4.20
N LYS A 313 -8.83 -25.30 5.30
CA LYS A 313 -7.51 -24.81 5.73
C LYS A 313 -6.82 -23.87 4.73
N LYS A 314 -7.54 -23.34 3.74
CA LYS A 314 -6.97 -22.43 2.73
C LYS A 314 -6.88 -20.98 3.19
N LYS A 315 -7.66 -20.59 4.21
CA LYS A 315 -7.68 -19.24 4.76
C LYS A 315 -7.47 -19.29 6.27
N ILE A 316 -6.51 -18.50 6.74
CA ILE A 316 -6.26 -18.22 8.16
C ILE A 316 -6.36 -16.71 8.33
N VAL A 317 -7.35 -16.26 9.10
CA VAL A 317 -7.65 -14.84 9.30
C VAL A 317 -7.32 -14.48 10.75
N PRO A 318 -6.28 -13.67 11.00
CA PRO A 318 -5.97 -13.20 12.34
C PRO A 318 -6.74 -11.92 12.69
N ILE A 319 -7.07 -11.76 13.97
CA ILE A 319 -7.51 -10.50 14.55
C ILE A 319 -6.76 -10.24 15.86
N LYS A 320 -6.29 -9.01 16.04
CA LYS A 320 -5.64 -8.57 17.29
C LYS A 320 -6.71 -8.21 18.31
N VAL A 321 -6.65 -8.80 19.49
CA VAL A 321 -7.48 -8.47 20.64
C VAL A 321 -6.63 -7.68 21.62
N VAL A 322 -7.04 -6.44 21.89
CA VAL A 322 -6.40 -5.55 22.87
C VAL A 322 -7.29 -5.51 24.12
N CYS A 323 -6.82 -6.15 25.19
CA CYS A 323 -7.48 -6.17 26.49
C CYS A 323 -6.96 -4.99 27.32
N LYS A 324 -7.79 -3.97 27.56
CA LYS A 324 -7.43 -2.78 28.33
C LYS A 324 -7.60 -3.01 29.83
N ASN A 325 -6.77 -2.36 30.64
CA ASN A 325 -7.08 -2.09 32.03
C ASN A 325 -6.95 -0.58 32.26
N SER A 326 -8.09 0.10 32.35
CA SER A 326 -8.17 1.52 32.64
C SER A 326 -8.41 1.81 34.11
N THR A 327 -8.80 0.82 34.93
CA THR A 327 -9.15 1.01 36.35
C THR A 327 -7.96 0.89 37.29
N GLY A 328 -6.89 0.23 36.84
CA GLY A 328 -5.79 -0.15 37.72
C GLY A 328 -6.00 -1.51 38.36
N PHE A 329 -4.98 -1.99 39.09
CA PHE A 329 -5.01 -3.17 39.95
C PHE A 329 -5.10 -2.83 41.43
N LEU A 330 -4.74 -1.61 41.82
CA LEU A 330 -4.65 -1.18 43.21
C LEU A 330 -5.83 -0.28 43.59
N SER A 331 -6.25 -0.44 44.84
CA SER A 331 -7.12 0.49 45.56
C SER A 331 -6.48 0.78 46.92
N THR A 332 -6.87 1.87 47.58
CA THR A 332 -6.40 2.19 48.94
C THR A 332 -6.61 1.02 49.91
N ALA A 333 -7.76 0.34 49.82
CA ALA A 333 -8.06 -0.84 50.64
C ALA A 333 -7.16 -2.04 50.31
N ALA A 334 -6.85 -2.27 49.02
CA ALA A 334 -5.91 -3.32 48.63
C ALA A 334 -4.49 -3.03 49.15
N ILE A 335 -4.08 -1.77 49.11
CA ILE A 335 -2.76 -1.32 49.59
C ILE A 335 -2.64 -1.50 51.11
N ALA A 336 -3.67 -1.15 51.88
CA ALA A 336 -3.70 -1.32 53.33
C ALA A 336 -3.58 -2.78 53.79
N ASN A 337 -3.86 -3.75 52.91
CA ASN A 337 -3.73 -5.17 53.21
C ASN A 337 -2.33 -5.73 52.95
N PHE A 338 -1.39 -4.94 52.43
CA PHE A 338 0.00 -5.39 52.28
C PHE A 338 0.70 -5.42 53.64
N GLU A 339 1.18 -6.59 54.02
CA GLU A 339 1.88 -6.80 55.28
C GLU A 339 3.11 -5.90 55.40
N GLY A 340 3.23 -5.20 56.53
CA GLY A 340 4.36 -4.33 56.85
C GLY A 340 4.44 -3.03 56.05
N ILE A 341 3.42 -2.69 55.23
CA ILE A 341 3.45 -1.43 54.47
C ILE A 341 3.55 -0.21 55.36
N ASP A 342 2.97 -0.24 56.56
CA ASP A 342 3.02 0.87 57.51
C ASP A 342 4.43 1.11 58.07
N GLU A 343 5.26 0.07 58.13
CA GLU A 343 6.66 0.14 58.57
C GLU A 343 7.59 0.73 57.49
N CYS A 344 7.18 0.71 56.23
CA CYS A 344 7.95 1.25 55.12
C CYS A 344 7.91 2.78 55.10
N THR A 345 9.04 3.46 55.09
CA THR A 345 9.10 4.92 54.93
C THR A 345 9.38 5.34 53.49
N ASN A 346 9.91 4.43 52.67
CA ASN A 346 10.35 4.69 51.31
C ASN A 346 9.60 3.83 50.28
N LEU A 347 9.39 4.39 49.09
CA LEU A 347 8.67 3.76 47.99
C LEU A 347 9.55 3.67 46.74
N MET A 348 9.69 2.47 46.19
CA MET A 348 10.35 2.24 44.91
C MET A 348 9.35 1.73 43.88
N ILE A 349 9.26 2.36 42.71
CA ILE A 349 8.35 1.95 41.63
C ILE A 349 9.17 1.61 40.39
N VAL A 350 9.11 0.34 39.97
CA VAL A 350 9.88 -0.21 38.85
C VAL A 350 9.00 -0.85 37.79
N ALA A 351 9.48 -0.92 36.54
CA ALA A 351 8.69 -1.52 35.46
C ALA A 351 8.71 -3.05 35.51
N HIS A 352 9.89 -3.67 35.66
CA HIS A 352 10.05 -5.11 35.64
C HIS A 352 10.69 -5.62 36.93
N PRO A 353 10.53 -6.90 37.28
CA PRO A 353 11.39 -7.55 38.26
C PRO A 353 12.84 -7.37 37.83
N ASP A 354 13.80 -7.38 38.75
CA ASP A 354 15.24 -7.07 38.57
C ASP A 354 15.62 -5.60 38.63
N ASP A 355 14.74 -4.71 38.16
CA ASP A 355 15.04 -3.29 38.07
C ASP A 355 15.37 -2.74 39.47
N GLU A 356 14.66 -3.21 40.51
CA GLU A 356 14.90 -2.78 41.89
C GLU A 356 16.26 -3.23 42.44
N ALA A 357 16.72 -4.44 42.12
CA ALA A 357 18.03 -4.92 42.55
C ALA A 357 19.18 -4.29 41.74
N LEU A 358 18.99 -4.13 40.43
CA LEU A 358 20.00 -3.55 39.53
C LEU A 358 20.23 -2.07 39.81
N TRP A 359 19.16 -1.32 40.08
CA TRP A 359 19.23 0.13 40.23
C TRP A 359 19.16 0.63 41.65
N GLY A 360 18.67 -0.18 42.58
CA GLY A 360 18.47 0.23 43.97
C GLY A 360 19.02 -0.73 45.01
N GLY A 361 19.69 -1.79 44.60
CA GLY A 361 20.06 -2.89 45.48
C GLY A 361 20.87 -2.47 46.70
N ALA A 362 21.81 -1.52 46.58
CA ALA A 362 22.57 -1.04 47.74
C ALA A 362 21.70 -0.22 48.70
N HIS A 363 20.85 0.67 48.18
CA HIS A 363 19.95 1.49 49.00
C HIS A 363 18.88 0.67 49.73
N LEU A 364 18.59 -0.56 49.28
CA LEU A 364 17.66 -1.47 49.97
C LEU A 364 18.20 -1.99 51.31
N LYS A 365 19.52 -1.88 51.57
CA LYS A 365 20.18 -2.42 52.77
C LYS A 365 19.62 -1.87 54.09
N GLU A 366 19.18 -0.61 54.09
CA GLU A 366 18.65 0.06 55.29
C GLU A 366 17.23 -0.36 55.68
N GLY A 367 16.60 -1.24 54.88
CA GLY A 367 15.22 -1.70 55.09
C GLY A 367 14.18 -0.58 54.91
N LYS A 368 12.93 -0.83 55.33
CA LYS A 368 11.81 0.14 55.25
C LYS A 368 11.38 0.55 53.84
N TRP A 369 11.60 -0.34 52.87
CA TRP A 369 11.18 -0.14 51.48
C TRP A 369 9.88 -0.87 51.19
N PHE A 370 8.95 -0.16 50.55
CA PHE A 370 7.88 -0.77 49.78
C PHE A 370 8.24 -0.70 48.30
N ILE A 371 8.33 -1.84 47.61
CA ILE A 371 8.69 -1.91 46.20
C ILE A 371 7.45 -2.28 45.40
N LEU A 372 7.06 -1.47 44.43
CA LEU A 372 5.99 -1.76 43.48
C LEU A 372 6.61 -2.08 42.11
N CYS A 373 6.48 -3.32 41.67
CA CYS A 373 6.84 -3.74 40.33
C CYS A 373 5.59 -3.79 39.43
N LEU A 374 5.61 -3.15 38.26
CA LEU A 374 4.42 -2.97 37.42
C LEU A 374 4.11 -4.18 36.51
N THR A 375 5.12 -4.95 36.11
CA THR A 375 4.96 -6.14 35.26
C THR A 375 5.38 -7.43 35.95
N ASN A 376 4.96 -8.56 35.39
CA ASN A 376 5.19 -9.87 35.99
C ASN A 376 5.74 -10.96 35.04
N GLN A 377 6.03 -10.69 33.76
CA GLN A 377 6.63 -11.66 32.79
C GLN A 377 6.09 -13.12 32.76
N TYR A 378 4.93 -13.39 33.36
CA TYR A 378 4.32 -14.71 33.49
C TYR A 378 5.12 -15.73 34.33
N THR A 379 4.89 -15.63 35.64
CA THR A 379 5.03 -16.64 36.71
C THR A 379 6.42 -16.94 37.28
N LEU A 380 7.49 -17.07 36.49
CA LEU A 380 8.81 -17.41 37.05
C LEU A 380 9.46 -16.22 37.78
N ARG A 381 9.46 -15.04 37.14
CA ARG A 381 10.07 -13.82 37.70
C ARG A 381 9.34 -13.26 38.92
N LYS A 382 8.07 -13.64 39.11
CA LYS A 382 7.30 -13.35 40.33
C LYS A 382 7.94 -13.98 41.57
N THR A 383 8.46 -15.18 41.41
CA THR A 383 9.07 -15.93 42.52
C THR A 383 10.44 -15.34 42.85
N GLU A 384 11.25 -15.02 41.84
CA GLU A 384 12.54 -14.34 42.02
C GLU A 384 12.37 -12.97 42.68
N TYR A 385 11.35 -12.21 42.28
CA TYR A 385 11.01 -10.93 42.92
C TYR A 385 10.68 -11.08 44.41
N ARG A 386 9.92 -12.11 44.79
CA ARG A 386 9.63 -12.36 46.22
C ARG A 386 10.87 -12.77 47.00
N GLN A 387 11.74 -13.60 46.42
CA GLN A 387 13.02 -13.97 47.02
C GLN A 387 13.93 -12.75 47.20
N MET A 388 13.94 -11.83 46.23
CA MET A 388 14.64 -10.56 46.34
C MET A 388 14.08 -9.73 47.50
N LEU A 389 12.76 -9.58 47.62
CA LEU A 389 12.13 -8.85 48.74
C LEU A 389 12.51 -9.44 50.11
N GLU A 390 12.44 -10.76 50.26
CA GLU A 390 12.83 -11.46 51.49
C GLU A 390 14.31 -11.18 51.82
N LYS A 391 15.20 -11.27 50.83
CA LYS A 391 16.63 -11.06 51.01
C LYS A 391 16.98 -9.60 51.31
N ALA A 392 16.23 -8.66 50.75
CA ALA A 392 16.37 -7.23 51.00
C ALA A 392 15.69 -6.78 52.32
N ASN A 393 14.96 -7.67 53.00
CA ASN A 393 14.06 -7.31 54.10
C ASN A 393 13.10 -6.16 53.71
N ALA A 394 12.59 -6.22 52.48
CA ALA A 394 11.69 -5.23 51.91
C ALA A 394 10.27 -5.79 51.80
N LYS A 395 9.28 -4.90 51.75
CA LYS A 395 7.89 -5.24 51.43
C LYS A 395 7.59 -4.82 50.00
N GLY A 396 6.56 -5.38 49.39
CA GLY A 396 6.25 -4.99 48.03
C GLY A 396 5.10 -5.73 47.38
N ALA A 397 4.79 -5.28 46.18
CA ALA A 397 3.74 -5.81 45.33
C ALA A 397 4.22 -5.87 43.88
N ILE A 398 3.70 -6.84 43.14
CA ILE A 398 3.96 -7.01 41.71
C ILE A 398 2.64 -7.11 40.96
N LEU A 399 2.44 -6.20 40.01
CA LEU A 399 1.22 -6.06 39.22
C LEU A 399 1.32 -6.85 37.91
N ASP A 400 0.20 -6.95 37.20
CA ASP A 400 0.05 -7.83 36.05
C ASP A 400 -0.10 -7.06 34.72
N TYR A 401 0.58 -5.92 34.60
CA TYR A 401 0.67 -5.20 33.32
C TYR A 401 1.52 -5.99 32.30
N PRO A 402 1.18 -5.90 31.00
CA PRO A 402 1.83 -6.67 29.96
C PRO A 402 3.25 -6.19 29.71
N ASP A 403 4.22 -7.09 29.79
CA ASP A 403 5.59 -6.82 29.35
C ASP A 403 5.71 -7.04 27.82
N ILE A 404 5.39 -8.25 27.36
CA ILE A 404 5.51 -8.65 25.95
C ILE A 404 4.20 -9.26 25.43
N PHE A 405 4.06 -9.34 24.11
CA PHE A 405 3.00 -10.07 23.43
C PHE A 405 3.54 -10.84 22.22
N TYR A 406 2.83 -11.88 21.81
CA TYR A 406 3.25 -12.77 20.72
C TYR A 406 2.51 -12.44 19.41
N GLU A 407 3.26 -12.07 18.36
CA GLU A 407 2.71 -11.76 17.05
C GLU A 407 2.40 -13.00 16.21
N THR A 408 1.50 -12.85 15.23
CA THR A 408 1.19 -13.90 14.24
C THR A 408 2.39 -14.32 13.40
N THR A 409 3.47 -13.53 13.36
CA THR A 409 4.73 -13.86 12.69
C THR A 409 5.63 -14.80 13.51
N GLY A 410 5.22 -15.19 14.71
CA GLY A 410 6.02 -16.03 15.61
C GLY A 410 7.12 -15.28 16.34
N LYS A 411 6.94 -13.97 16.59
CA LYS A 411 7.91 -13.12 17.28
C LYS A 411 7.30 -12.48 18.52
N TRP A 412 8.06 -12.43 19.60
CA TRP A 412 7.73 -11.62 20.76
C TRP A 412 7.98 -10.14 20.48
N LYS A 413 7.10 -9.29 21.01
CA LYS A 413 7.20 -7.83 20.94
C LYS A 413 6.98 -7.25 22.32
N ILE A 414 7.75 -6.22 22.63
CA ILE A 414 7.57 -5.42 23.85
C ILE A 414 6.28 -4.62 23.72
N SER A 415 5.45 -4.69 24.77
CA SER A 415 4.26 -3.88 24.93
C SER A 415 4.65 -2.42 25.12
N ASN A 416 3.99 -1.52 24.41
CA ASN A 416 4.19 -0.07 24.55
C ASN A 416 3.28 0.56 25.62
N TRP A 417 2.47 -0.25 26.32
CA TRP A 417 1.49 0.14 27.33
C TRP A 417 0.39 1.11 26.90
N ASN A 418 0.24 1.43 25.61
CA ASN A 418 -0.78 2.39 25.17
C ASN A 418 -2.20 2.01 25.61
N SER A 419 -2.51 0.71 25.68
CA SER A 419 -3.83 0.20 26.09
C SER A 419 -4.04 0.11 27.60
N VAL A 420 -3.00 0.25 28.41
CA VAL A 420 -3.03 0.05 29.87
C VAL A 420 -2.50 1.25 30.66
N ARG A 421 -1.98 2.27 29.96
CA ARG A 421 -1.32 3.44 30.57
C ARG A 421 -2.21 4.18 31.56
N GLU A 422 -3.52 4.24 31.31
CA GLU A 422 -4.46 4.85 32.26
C GLU A 422 -4.53 4.07 33.58
N GLY A 423 -4.61 2.74 33.53
CA GLY A 423 -4.56 1.90 34.72
C GLY A 423 -3.23 2.03 35.45
N VAL A 424 -2.10 2.00 34.72
CA VAL A 424 -0.76 2.18 35.30
C VAL A 424 -0.69 3.48 36.09
N TYR A 425 -1.13 4.60 35.50
CA TYR A 425 -1.15 5.88 36.18
C TYR A 425 -2.06 5.89 37.42
N LYS A 426 -3.23 5.24 37.37
CA LYS A 426 -4.12 5.12 38.54
C LYS A 426 -3.44 4.36 39.67
N ASP A 427 -2.79 3.24 39.40
CA ASP A 427 -2.08 2.46 40.42
C ASP A 427 -0.93 3.25 41.04
N VAL A 428 -0.10 3.86 40.19
CA VAL A 428 1.03 4.70 40.60
C VAL A 428 0.57 5.87 41.47
N LYS A 429 -0.47 6.60 41.03
CA LYS A 429 -1.02 7.72 41.81
C LYS A 429 -1.61 7.24 43.14
N THR A 430 -2.27 6.08 43.15
CA THR A 430 -2.89 5.52 44.35
C THR A 430 -1.83 5.14 45.40
N ILE A 431 -0.73 4.49 45.01
CA ILE A 431 0.33 4.11 45.97
C ILE A 431 1.13 5.32 46.46
N ILE A 432 1.42 6.30 45.60
CA ILE A 432 2.11 7.53 46.02
C ILE A 432 1.24 8.33 46.97
N GLY A 433 -0.07 8.40 46.73
CA GLY A 433 -1.03 9.11 47.56
C GLY A 433 -1.51 8.35 48.80
N TYR A 434 -1.12 7.08 48.96
CA TYR A 434 -1.57 6.25 50.08
C TYR A 434 -1.16 6.81 51.44
N LYS A 435 0.09 7.25 51.54
CA LYS A 435 0.64 7.90 52.73
C LYS A 435 1.80 8.83 52.34
N LYS A 436 2.33 9.57 53.31
CA LYS A 436 3.54 10.38 53.11
C LYS A 436 4.76 9.46 53.08
N TRP A 437 5.45 9.43 51.94
CA TRP A 437 6.72 8.74 51.76
C TRP A 437 7.87 9.71 51.97
N ASP A 438 8.91 9.28 52.70
CA ASP A 438 10.12 10.07 52.89
C ASP A 438 10.89 10.17 51.56
N GLN A 439 10.99 9.06 50.84
CA GLN A 439 11.59 8.98 49.52
C GLN A 439 10.70 8.20 48.55
N ILE A 440 10.63 8.67 47.31
CA ILE A 440 10.02 7.97 46.17
C ILE A 440 11.10 7.83 45.09
N ILE A 441 11.37 6.63 44.62
CA ILE A 441 12.39 6.36 43.59
C ILE A 441 11.78 5.61 42.41
N THR A 442 12.18 5.96 41.19
CA THR A 442 11.77 5.28 39.96
C THR A 442 12.82 5.44 38.87
N HIS A 443 12.54 4.90 37.68
CA HIS A 443 13.33 5.12 36.47
C HIS A 443 13.54 6.61 36.17
N SER A 444 14.63 6.95 35.49
CA SER A 444 14.86 8.30 34.98
C SER A 444 14.06 8.57 33.70
N PRO A 445 13.93 9.85 33.28
CA PRO A 445 13.31 10.22 32.00
C PRO A 445 13.95 9.53 30.78
N SER A 446 15.21 9.12 30.89
CA SER A 446 15.91 8.38 29.83
C SER A 446 15.44 6.92 29.68
N GLY A 447 14.84 6.32 30.72
CA GLY A 447 14.47 4.90 30.78
C GLY A 447 15.68 3.96 30.69
N GLU A 448 16.78 4.44 31.27
CA GLU A 448 18.13 3.89 31.48
C GLU A 448 18.88 3.34 30.26
N THR A 449 18.27 2.48 29.44
CA THR A 449 18.81 2.12 28.12
C THR A 449 17.90 2.57 26.97
N GLY A 450 16.90 3.39 27.30
CA GLY A 450 15.87 3.84 26.37
C GLY A 450 14.61 2.98 26.36
N HIS A 451 14.46 2.04 27.32
CA HIS A 451 13.36 1.09 27.37
C HIS A 451 12.01 1.80 27.48
N THR A 452 11.05 1.40 26.65
CA THR A 452 9.75 2.09 26.56
C THR A 452 9.00 2.06 27.88
N GLN A 453 8.97 0.92 28.57
CA GLN A 453 8.21 0.79 29.82
C GLN A 453 8.87 1.57 30.96
N HIS A 454 10.21 1.64 31.02
CA HIS A 454 10.93 2.48 32.00
C HIS A 454 10.56 3.96 31.84
N LYS A 455 10.53 4.45 30.59
CA LYS A 455 10.10 5.82 30.27
C LYS A 455 8.65 6.10 30.66
N VAL A 456 7.75 5.14 30.42
CA VAL A 456 6.33 5.30 30.81
C VAL A 456 6.21 5.29 32.34
N THR A 457 6.89 4.38 33.04
CA THR A 457 6.93 4.35 34.51
C THR A 457 7.41 5.69 35.07
N ASN A 458 8.56 6.19 34.60
CA ASN A 458 9.06 7.51 34.99
C ASN A 458 8.01 8.61 34.76
N ALA A 459 7.42 8.66 33.56
CA ALA A 459 6.47 9.70 33.20
C ALA A 459 5.24 9.70 34.12
N GLU A 460 4.67 8.53 34.40
CA GLU A 460 3.48 8.43 35.26
C GLU A 460 3.80 8.69 36.73
N VAL A 461 4.93 8.21 37.25
CA VAL A 461 5.39 8.50 38.62
C VAL A 461 5.67 9.99 38.79
N THR A 462 6.42 10.58 37.87
CA THR A 462 6.76 12.01 37.89
C THR A 462 5.50 12.88 37.85
N LYS A 463 4.55 12.51 36.99
CA LYS A 463 3.25 13.19 36.91
C LYS A 463 2.48 13.07 38.22
N ALA A 464 2.37 11.87 38.79
CA ALA A 464 1.69 11.66 40.06
C ALA A 464 2.33 12.43 41.22
N CYS A 465 3.67 12.43 41.33
CA CYS A 465 4.37 13.18 42.37
C CYS A 465 4.16 14.70 42.25
N LYS A 466 4.12 15.25 41.04
CA LYS A 466 3.81 16.67 40.82
C LYS A 466 2.40 17.01 41.26
N GLU A 467 1.41 16.18 40.89
CA GLU A 467 0.01 16.41 41.27
C GLU A 467 -0.25 16.23 42.76
N LEU A 468 0.49 15.35 43.43
CA LEU A 468 0.36 15.06 44.86
C LEU A 468 1.30 15.91 45.73
N ASN A 469 2.01 16.88 45.14
CA ASN A 469 2.98 17.74 45.82
C ASN A 469 4.11 16.96 46.55
N THR A 470 4.50 15.80 46.04
CA THR A 470 5.61 14.98 46.55
C THR A 470 6.84 14.99 45.63
N PHE A 471 6.86 15.85 44.60
CA PHE A 471 7.97 15.94 43.64
C PHE A 471 9.34 16.23 44.29
N ASN A 472 9.37 16.94 45.43
CA ASN A 472 10.61 17.20 46.17
C ASN A 472 11.19 15.95 46.87
N ASN A 473 10.40 14.89 47.01
CA ASN A 473 10.80 13.60 47.56
C ASN A 473 11.11 12.58 46.45
N LEU A 474 10.98 12.97 45.17
CA LEU A 474 11.19 12.08 44.03
C LEU A 474 12.66 12.04 43.63
N TRP A 475 13.16 10.83 43.49
CA TRP A 475 14.47 10.49 42.97
C TRP A 475 14.32 9.68 41.68
N TYR A 476 15.35 9.74 40.85
CA TYR A 476 15.51 8.91 39.67
C TYR A 476 16.73 8.01 39.83
N PHE A 477 16.64 6.81 39.27
CA PHE A 477 17.79 5.93 39.09
C PHE A 477 18.91 6.63 38.31
N GLY A 478 20.13 6.15 38.55
CA GLY A 478 21.33 6.71 37.95
C GLY A 478 21.43 6.48 36.44
N THR A 479 22.45 7.09 35.84
CA THR A 479 22.71 6.93 34.40
C THR A 479 23.33 5.57 34.10
N PHE A 480 22.84 4.91 33.04
CA PHE A 480 23.51 3.71 32.51
C PHE A 480 24.75 4.09 31.70
N TYR A 481 25.86 3.39 31.97
CA TYR A 481 27.06 3.48 31.18
C TYR A 481 27.41 2.13 30.57
N ARG A 482 27.70 2.14 29.26
CA ARG A 482 28.23 0.96 28.56
C ARG A 482 29.65 0.66 29.04
N VAL A 483 30.09 -0.58 28.84
CA VAL A 483 31.48 -0.99 29.07
C VAL A 483 32.43 -0.02 28.36
N GLY A 484 33.39 0.53 29.11
CA GLY A 484 34.36 1.51 28.62
C GLY A 484 33.90 2.98 28.62
N CYS A 485 32.64 3.26 28.97
CA CYS A 485 32.08 4.62 28.99
C CYS A 485 31.80 5.16 30.41
N ILE A 486 32.24 4.46 31.46
CA ILE A 486 31.98 4.87 32.84
C ILE A 486 32.93 6.02 33.19
N PRO A 487 32.42 7.17 33.69
CA PRO A 487 33.27 8.27 34.14
C PRO A 487 34.21 7.82 35.28
N ALA A 488 35.47 8.25 35.22
CA ALA A 488 36.48 7.83 36.19
C ALA A 488 36.20 8.32 37.62
N ASP A 489 35.51 9.45 37.73
CA ASP A 489 35.11 10.13 38.96
C ASP A 489 33.69 9.73 39.43
N LEU A 490 33.02 8.80 38.73
CA LEU A 490 31.70 8.35 39.13
C LEU A 490 31.77 7.65 40.50
N PRO A 491 31.02 8.12 41.52
CA PRO A 491 31.08 7.53 42.85
C PRO A 491 30.71 6.05 42.83
N LYS A 492 31.52 5.26 43.53
CA LYS A 492 31.35 3.81 43.68
C LYS A 492 30.74 3.50 45.03
N LEU A 493 29.95 2.45 45.04
CA LEU A 493 29.51 1.78 46.26
C LEU A 493 30.70 1.23 47.04
N THR A 494 30.55 1.12 48.35
CA THR A 494 31.49 0.42 49.22
C THR A 494 31.51 -1.08 48.90
N PRO A 495 32.59 -1.82 49.22
CA PRO A 495 32.64 -3.26 48.99
C PRO A 495 31.48 -4.04 49.63
N GLU A 496 31.03 -3.62 50.82
CA GLU A 496 29.91 -4.26 51.52
C GLU A 496 28.56 -4.01 50.83
N GLU A 497 28.33 -2.79 50.33
CA GLU A 497 27.14 -2.46 49.53
C GLU A 497 27.13 -3.23 48.21
N ILE A 498 28.29 -3.38 47.57
CA ILE A 498 28.44 -4.17 46.34
C ILE A 498 28.09 -5.63 46.62
N GLU A 499 28.63 -6.22 47.68
CA GLU A 499 28.34 -7.60 48.05
C GLU A 499 26.84 -7.82 48.31
N PHE A 500 26.21 -6.90 49.06
CA PHE A 500 24.77 -6.94 49.31
C PHE A 500 23.96 -6.83 48.01
N LYS A 501 24.29 -5.85 47.16
CA LYS A 501 23.63 -5.66 45.86
C LYS A 501 23.79 -6.86 44.95
N GLU A 502 24.98 -7.44 44.83
CA GLU A 502 25.22 -8.66 44.06
C GLU A 502 24.38 -9.82 44.61
N ALA A 503 24.28 -9.93 45.93
CA ALA A 503 23.45 -10.95 46.55
C ALA A 503 21.97 -10.81 46.15
N LEU A 504 21.44 -9.59 46.03
CA LEU A 504 20.09 -9.33 45.52
C LEU A 504 19.98 -9.61 44.02
N VAL A 505 20.91 -9.11 43.21
CA VAL A 505 20.91 -9.34 41.75
C VAL A 505 20.92 -10.85 41.43
N ASN A 506 21.69 -11.63 42.18
CA ASN A 506 21.79 -13.09 42.02
C ASN A 506 20.50 -13.87 42.32
N THR A 507 19.44 -13.26 42.87
CA THR A 507 18.13 -13.93 42.99
C THR A 507 17.44 -14.07 41.64
N TYR A 508 17.80 -13.24 40.65
CA TYR A 508 17.28 -13.26 39.28
C TYR A 508 18.10 -14.18 38.37
N TRP A 509 18.22 -15.43 38.77
CA TRP A 509 19.11 -16.39 38.12
C TRP A 509 18.81 -16.62 36.63
N HIS A 510 17.54 -16.50 36.20
CA HIS A 510 17.18 -16.62 34.78
C HIS A 510 17.68 -15.46 33.91
N GLU A 511 17.93 -14.29 34.51
CA GLU A 511 18.42 -13.10 33.81
C GLU A 511 19.94 -12.97 33.86
N MET A 512 20.65 -13.83 34.59
CA MET A 512 22.10 -13.71 34.80
C MET A 512 22.89 -13.64 33.51
N ALA A 513 22.52 -14.41 32.48
CA ALA A 513 23.21 -14.35 31.19
C ALA A 513 23.10 -12.97 30.53
N SER A 514 21.94 -12.31 30.64
CA SER A 514 21.72 -10.95 30.14
C SER A 514 22.45 -9.93 31.02
N ILE A 515 22.37 -10.11 32.34
CA ILE A 515 22.98 -9.21 33.32
C ILE A 515 24.51 -9.24 33.20
N ASP A 516 25.13 -10.42 33.17
CA ASP A 516 26.57 -10.58 33.00
C ASP A 516 27.08 -9.95 31.69
N LYS A 517 26.29 -10.10 30.62
CA LYS A 517 26.67 -9.62 29.29
C LYS A 517 26.54 -8.10 29.13
N TYR A 518 25.52 -7.49 29.73
CA TYR A 518 25.15 -6.10 29.41
C TYR A 518 25.15 -5.14 30.62
N TRP A 519 25.05 -5.66 31.83
CA TRP A 519 24.81 -4.87 33.05
C TRP A 519 25.91 -4.99 34.11
N ARG A 520 26.70 -6.06 34.14
CA ARG A 520 27.65 -6.35 35.24
C ARG A 520 28.59 -5.19 35.57
N GLN A 521 29.01 -4.42 34.57
CA GLN A 521 29.87 -3.25 34.75
C GLN A 521 29.25 -2.15 35.62
N MET A 522 27.91 -2.11 35.72
CA MET A 522 27.16 -1.12 36.49
C MET A 522 26.94 -1.53 37.95
N ILE A 523 27.21 -2.78 38.33
CA ILE A 523 27.01 -3.27 39.70
C ILE A 523 27.67 -2.37 40.76
N PRO A 524 28.91 -1.88 40.58
CA PRO A 524 29.56 -1.01 41.57
C PRO A 524 28.97 0.40 41.72
N TYR A 525 27.94 0.75 40.95
CA TYR A 525 27.44 2.12 40.85
C TYR A 525 25.94 2.17 41.13
N GLU A 526 25.53 3.18 41.91
CA GLU A 526 24.12 3.43 42.25
C GLU A 526 23.89 4.92 42.50
N ASN A 527 24.23 5.74 41.52
CA ASN A 527 24.24 7.19 41.64
C ASN A 527 22.85 7.77 41.37
N TRP A 528 21.92 7.61 42.32
CA TRP A 528 20.59 8.21 42.26
C TRP A 528 20.66 9.73 42.19
N VAL A 529 19.69 10.33 41.50
CA VAL A 529 19.62 11.78 41.30
C VAL A 529 18.25 12.28 41.71
N MET A 530 18.16 13.34 42.52
CA MET A 530 16.88 13.98 42.81
C MET A 530 16.22 14.48 41.52
N ALA A 531 14.92 14.29 41.38
CA ALA A 531 14.19 14.63 40.16
C ALA A 531 14.29 16.11 39.77
N LYS A 532 14.38 17.00 40.77
CA LYS A 532 14.59 18.45 40.57
C LYS A 532 15.99 18.82 40.05
N ASP A 533 16.97 17.94 40.26
CA ASP A 533 18.37 18.14 39.89
C ASP A 533 18.77 17.34 38.64
N TYR A 534 17.84 16.54 38.10
CA TYR A 534 18.02 15.79 36.87
C TYR A 534 18.00 16.74 35.66
N LYS A 535 19.08 16.74 34.87
CA LYS A 535 19.32 17.67 33.76
C LYS A 535 18.87 17.13 32.41
#